data_AF-A0A2P4EQC4-F1
#
_entry.id   AF-A0A2P4EQC4-F1
#
_cell.length_a   1.000
_cell.length_b   1.000
_cell.length_c   1.000
_cell.angle_alpha   90.00
_cell.angle_beta   90.00
_cell.angle_gamma   90.00
#
_symmetry.space_group_name_H-M   'P 1'
#
loop_
_entity.id
_entity.type
_entity.pdbx_description
1 polymer ?
#
loop_
_entity_poly.entity_id
_entity_poly.type
_entity_poly.pdbx_seq_one_letter_code
_entity_poly.pdbx_strand_id
1 'polypeptide(L)'
;MLKKSLLAISVVAIASGCSVTPEVIAPQSLETTAMSDIAQLSQEQSVESAISLDQAIARAVLNNRDKRLKSLEAALSQGQIDLARHEMLPELTASAGYSKRSEYAASASVNFTDGEPDALGPNPAYSVSQGRERDTQDVAFSWNILDFGLSYVRAQQHADRYLITKERERKVVHNITQDVRAAYWRAVSAERLLSKINPLIEQASEALANSRQVETQGLRSPLDALYYQRELLDILRALQALRQDLMGAKTELSALMGLKPGTQFSLVDVSNPAFVVPELSVGLAEMEEQALQQRPELVETHYQKRISAAETKAAMLSLLPGIQLTAGSYQDSNEYLLNQDWTSVGAQVSWNMLDVFKIGAERRLAETREALTEEQRLATSMAVLTQVHLSRIRYEQARKSFDLATQYLGVAERIGEQTRNAAKLKRMSQLDLIRESLNTVLAELRRDVAYADLQNSYGRVFVTIGMDLLPQDYQSLNVEALGQEIGQRFDQWQHAAPSQQSAEVAAPVESSPVVASDKTS
;
A
#
# COMPACT_ATOMS: atom_id res chain seq x y z
N MET A 1 0.85 21.95 -62.85
CA MET A 1 0.01 20.87 -62.28
C MET A 1 0.60 20.23 -61.01
N LEU A 2 1.93 20.19 -60.81
CA LEU A 2 2.54 19.60 -59.60
C LEU A 2 2.22 20.31 -58.25
N LYS A 3 2.01 21.64 -58.24
CA LYS A 3 1.74 22.38 -56.99
C LYS A 3 0.37 22.12 -56.36
N LYS A 4 -0.62 21.64 -57.14
CA LYS A 4 -1.96 21.29 -56.61
C LYS A 4 -2.00 19.87 -56.01
N SER A 5 -1.12 18.97 -56.43
CA SER A 5 -0.99 17.63 -55.83
C SER A 5 -0.27 17.62 -54.49
N LEU A 6 0.72 18.49 -54.28
CA LEU A 6 1.42 18.59 -52.99
C LEU A 6 0.55 19.16 -51.86
N LEU A 7 -0.35 20.10 -52.17
CA LEU A 7 -1.28 20.67 -51.20
C LEU A 7 -2.38 19.66 -50.79
N ALA A 8 -2.80 18.79 -51.73
CA ALA A 8 -3.76 17.73 -51.44
C ALA A 8 -3.17 16.60 -50.57
N ILE A 9 -1.87 16.31 -50.69
CA ILE A 9 -1.18 15.31 -49.87
C ILE A 9 -0.97 15.83 -48.42
N SER A 10 -0.71 17.12 -48.25
CA SER A 10 -0.55 17.75 -46.93
C SER A 10 -1.85 17.80 -46.11
N VAL A 11 -3.00 18.00 -46.75
CA VAL A 11 -4.31 18.08 -46.06
C VAL A 11 -4.83 16.70 -45.65
N VAL A 12 -4.47 15.64 -46.37
CA VAL A 12 -4.84 14.25 -45.99
C VAL A 12 -4.01 13.75 -44.79
N ALA A 13 -2.76 14.19 -44.65
CA ALA A 13 -1.91 13.81 -43.50
C ALA A 13 -2.34 14.43 -42.16
N ILE A 14 -3.11 15.51 -42.17
CA ILE A 14 -3.57 16.21 -40.96
C ILE A 14 -5.00 15.76 -40.55
N ALA A 15 -5.73 15.11 -41.46
CA ALA A 15 -7.10 14.64 -41.24
C ALA A 15 -7.22 13.17 -40.81
N SER A 16 -6.10 12.43 -40.70
CA SER A 16 -6.06 11.15 -39.98
C SER A 16 -6.12 11.42 -38.48
N GLY A 17 -7.31 11.79 -38.01
CA GLY A 17 -7.62 11.86 -36.59
C GLY A 17 -7.24 10.53 -35.93
N CYS A 18 -6.48 10.61 -34.84
CA CYS A 18 -6.20 9.46 -33.99
C CYS A 18 -7.53 8.96 -33.43
N SER A 19 -8.19 8.01 -34.10
CA SER A 19 -9.29 7.30 -33.49
C SER A 19 -8.70 6.42 -32.39
N VAL A 20 -8.92 6.81 -31.14
CA VAL A 20 -8.57 5.99 -29.99
C VAL A 20 -9.63 4.90 -29.89
N THR A 21 -9.45 3.84 -30.66
CA THR A 21 -10.27 2.63 -30.54
C THR A 21 -9.73 1.79 -29.39
N PRO A 22 -10.57 1.30 -28.46
CA PRO A 22 -10.13 0.40 -27.40
C PRO A 22 -9.46 -0.84 -27.98
N GLU A 23 -8.17 -1.00 -27.72
CA GLU A 23 -7.41 -2.16 -28.14
C GLU A 23 -7.60 -3.28 -27.10
N VAL A 24 -8.22 -4.39 -27.51
CA VAL A 24 -8.40 -5.56 -26.65
C VAL A 24 -7.07 -6.28 -26.52
N ILE A 25 -6.68 -6.63 -25.29
CA ILE A 25 -5.44 -7.37 -25.02
C ILE A 25 -5.47 -8.71 -25.76
N ALA A 26 -4.48 -8.94 -26.64
CA ALA A 26 -4.38 -10.17 -27.41
C ALA A 26 -4.07 -11.38 -26.50
N PRO A 27 -4.68 -12.56 -26.73
CA PRO A 27 -4.43 -13.76 -25.89
C PRO A 27 -2.94 -14.12 -25.75
N GLN A 28 -2.14 -13.96 -26.80
CA GLN A 28 -0.69 -14.22 -26.78
C GLN A 28 0.09 -13.29 -25.82
N SER A 29 -0.38 -12.04 -25.68
CA SER A 29 0.22 -11.11 -24.72
C SER A 29 -0.09 -11.49 -23.26
N LEU A 30 -1.27 -12.11 -23.02
CA LEU A 30 -1.61 -12.67 -21.72
C LEU A 30 -0.72 -13.88 -21.38
N GLU A 31 -0.50 -14.78 -22.34
CA GLU A 31 0.37 -15.96 -22.14
C GLU A 31 1.82 -15.55 -21.84
N THR A 32 2.38 -14.62 -22.62
CA THR A 32 3.75 -14.12 -22.40
C THR A 32 3.88 -13.39 -21.06
N THR A 33 2.89 -12.58 -20.67
CA THR A 33 2.85 -11.94 -19.36
C THR A 33 2.78 -12.98 -18.24
N ALA A 34 1.90 -13.98 -18.35
CA ALA A 34 1.78 -15.05 -17.36
C ALA A 34 3.10 -15.85 -17.21
N MET A 35 3.79 -16.13 -18.31
CA MET A 35 5.10 -16.80 -18.26
C MET A 35 6.17 -15.94 -17.57
N SER A 36 6.21 -14.63 -17.89
CA SER A 36 7.10 -13.67 -17.23
C SER A 36 6.79 -13.57 -15.74
N ASP A 37 5.51 -13.49 -15.35
CA ASP A 37 5.07 -13.43 -13.97
C ASP A 37 5.49 -14.69 -13.21
N ILE A 38 5.27 -15.88 -13.77
CA ILE A 38 5.72 -17.15 -13.17
C ILE A 38 7.25 -17.15 -12.98
N ALA A 39 8.01 -16.66 -13.96
CA ALA A 39 9.47 -16.60 -13.87
C ALA A 39 9.94 -15.62 -12.78
N GLN A 40 9.35 -14.42 -12.71
CA GLN A 40 9.66 -13.42 -11.69
C GLN A 40 9.23 -13.85 -10.29
N LEU A 41 8.12 -14.58 -10.17
CA LEU A 41 7.62 -15.13 -8.91
C LEU A 41 8.37 -16.41 -8.49
N SER A 42 9.06 -17.07 -9.42
CA SER A 42 9.85 -18.29 -9.17
C SER A 42 11.34 -18.04 -8.94
N GLN A 43 11.81 -16.78 -8.85
CA GLN A 43 13.19 -16.51 -8.43
C GLN A 43 13.40 -17.08 -7.02
N GLU A 44 14.05 -18.25 -6.96
CA GLU A 44 14.20 -19.07 -5.76
C GLU A 44 15.02 -18.33 -4.70
N GLN A 45 14.40 -18.09 -3.54
CA GLN A 45 15.12 -17.84 -2.30
C GLN A 45 15.28 -19.19 -1.62
N SER A 46 16.49 -19.78 -1.66
CA SER A 46 16.76 -21.00 -0.90
C SER A 46 16.53 -20.73 0.59
N VAL A 47 15.84 -21.67 1.24
CA VAL A 47 15.69 -21.68 2.70
C VAL A 47 16.61 -22.78 3.21
N GLU A 48 17.82 -22.40 3.61
CA GLU A 48 18.85 -23.35 4.06
C GLU A 48 18.73 -23.70 5.55
N SER A 49 18.07 -22.85 6.34
CA SER A 49 17.91 -22.99 7.79
C SER A 49 16.44 -23.10 8.21
N ALA A 50 16.21 -23.63 9.42
CA ALA A 50 14.90 -23.53 10.07
C ALA A 50 14.51 -22.06 10.26
N ILE A 51 13.25 -21.74 9.99
CA ILE A 51 12.70 -20.38 10.04
C ILE A 51 12.12 -20.12 11.43
N SER A 52 12.55 -19.05 12.10
CA SER A 52 11.93 -18.52 13.32
C SER A 52 10.79 -17.53 13.00
N LEU A 53 10.00 -17.15 14.00
CA LEU A 53 8.95 -16.13 13.85
C LEU A 53 9.52 -14.82 13.29
N ASP A 54 10.65 -14.36 13.82
CA ASP A 54 11.27 -13.10 13.45
C ASP A 54 11.79 -13.13 12.01
N GLN A 55 12.38 -14.26 11.61
CA GLN A 55 12.80 -14.49 10.23
C GLN A 55 11.60 -14.58 9.28
N ALA A 56 10.47 -15.17 9.71
CA ALA A 56 9.25 -15.20 8.91
C ALA A 56 8.71 -13.78 8.67
N ILE A 57 8.70 -12.93 9.71
CA ILE A 57 8.30 -11.52 9.59
C ILE A 57 9.27 -10.76 8.68
N ALA A 58 10.58 -10.93 8.87
CA ALA A 58 11.60 -10.30 8.02
C ALA A 58 11.43 -10.68 6.54
N ARG A 59 11.25 -11.97 6.23
CA ARG A 59 10.98 -12.45 4.87
C ARG A 59 9.70 -11.84 4.31
N ALA A 60 8.62 -11.86 5.09
CA ALA A 60 7.34 -11.30 4.67
C ALA A 60 7.48 -9.82 4.33
N VAL A 61 8.03 -9.00 5.22
CA VAL A 61 8.18 -7.56 4.99
C VAL A 61 9.04 -7.24 3.76
N LEU A 62 10.16 -7.95 3.58
CA LEU A 62 11.09 -7.71 2.48
C LEU A 62 10.53 -8.15 1.12
N ASN A 63 9.72 -9.21 1.09
CA ASN A 63 9.20 -9.81 -0.14
C ASN A 63 7.74 -9.47 -0.45
N ASN A 64 7.00 -8.86 0.48
CA ASN A 64 5.57 -8.61 0.31
C ASN A 64 5.30 -7.59 -0.82
N ARG A 65 4.43 -7.98 -1.75
CA ARG A 65 4.09 -7.19 -2.94
C ARG A 65 3.16 -6.02 -2.64
N ASP A 66 2.28 -6.13 -1.65
CA ASP A 66 1.43 -5.01 -1.21
C ASP A 66 2.26 -3.90 -0.57
N LYS A 67 3.26 -4.28 0.24
CA LYS A 67 4.27 -3.34 0.75
C LYS A 67 5.03 -2.69 -0.40
N ARG A 68 5.49 -3.47 -1.38
CA ARG A 68 6.21 -2.93 -2.56
C ARG A 68 5.33 -1.95 -3.33
N LEU A 69 4.05 -2.26 -3.51
CA LEU A 69 3.07 -1.34 -4.11
C LEU A 69 3.00 -0.02 -3.34
N LYS A 70 2.86 -0.06 -2.01
CA LYS A 70 2.84 1.16 -1.19
C LYS A 70 4.13 1.96 -1.25
N SER A 71 5.28 1.30 -1.32
CA SER A 71 6.55 2.01 -1.53
C SER A 71 6.64 2.69 -2.91
N LEU A 72 6.06 2.08 -3.96
CA LEU A 72 5.98 2.68 -5.28
C LEU A 72 4.97 3.83 -5.34
N GLU A 73 3.83 3.72 -4.63
CA GLU A 73 2.89 4.83 -4.46
C GLU A 73 3.57 6.03 -3.77
N ALA A 74 4.39 5.78 -2.75
CA ALA A 74 5.17 6.83 -2.09
C ALA A 74 6.23 7.44 -3.02
N ALA A 75 6.94 6.63 -3.81
CA ALA A 75 7.90 7.12 -4.80
C ALA A 75 7.21 7.95 -5.92
N LEU A 76 6.03 7.52 -6.35
CA LEU A 76 5.20 8.28 -7.29
C LEU A 76 4.77 9.62 -6.70
N SER A 77 4.31 9.64 -5.45
CA SER A 77 3.95 10.89 -4.76
C SER A 77 5.15 11.82 -4.58
N GLN A 78 6.35 11.27 -4.37
CA GLN A 78 7.58 12.06 -4.34
C GLN A 78 7.88 12.69 -5.71
N GLY A 79 7.77 11.93 -6.80
CA GLY A 79 7.94 12.47 -8.16
C GLY A 79 6.94 13.58 -8.50
N GLN A 80 5.73 13.54 -7.94
CA GLN A 80 4.75 14.64 -8.09
C GLN A 80 5.20 15.92 -7.38
N ILE A 81 5.92 15.82 -6.26
CA ILE A 81 6.51 17.00 -5.60
C ILE A 81 7.55 17.64 -6.51
N ASP A 82 8.41 16.81 -7.12
CA ASP A 82 9.47 17.31 -8.01
C ASP A 82 8.87 17.95 -9.27
N LEU A 83 7.83 17.35 -9.85
CA LEU A 83 7.08 17.96 -10.95
C LEU A 83 6.47 19.31 -10.54
N ALA A 84 5.79 19.37 -9.38
CA ALA A 84 5.21 20.60 -8.86
C ALA A 84 6.27 21.68 -8.57
N ARG A 85 7.51 21.31 -8.24
CA ARG A 85 8.64 22.25 -8.13
C ARG A 85 9.07 22.78 -9.49
N HIS A 86 9.04 21.96 -10.54
CA HIS A 86 9.34 22.42 -11.90
C HIS A 86 8.25 23.35 -12.47
N GLU A 87 6.99 23.16 -12.09
CA GLU A 87 5.88 24.07 -12.45
C GLU A 87 6.02 25.48 -11.84
N MET A 88 6.95 25.69 -10.90
CA MET A 88 7.27 27.01 -10.36
C MET A 88 8.27 27.78 -11.22
N LEU A 89 8.97 27.10 -12.11
CA LEU A 89 9.96 27.74 -12.95
C LEU A 89 9.27 28.63 -13.98
N PRO A 90 9.89 29.76 -14.34
CA PRO A 90 9.46 30.53 -15.48
C PRO A 90 9.43 29.69 -16.76
N GLU A 91 8.50 30.00 -17.65
CA GLU A 91 8.41 29.37 -18.95
C GLU A 91 9.39 30.04 -19.93
N LEU A 92 10.13 29.24 -20.68
CA LEU A 92 10.95 29.70 -21.80
C LEU A 92 10.40 29.05 -23.08
N THR A 93 9.72 29.85 -23.88
CA THR A 93 9.01 29.38 -25.08
C THR A 93 9.74 29.88 -26.32
N ALA A 94 10.02 28.97 -27.25
CA ALA A 94 10.48 29.31 -28.59
C ALA A 94 9.31 29.09 -29.56
N SER A 95 8.81 30.17 -30.16
CA SER A 95 7.65 30.14 -31.03
C SER A 95 8.04 30.49 -32.45
N ALA A 96 7.43 29.81 -33.42
CA ALA A 96 7.51 30.17 -34.83
C ALA A 96 6.09 30.13 -35.40
N GLY A 97 5.71 31.18 -36.11
CA GLY A 97 4.38 31.35 -36.67
C GLY A 97 4.46 31.78 -38.12
N TYR A 98 3.49 31.32 -38.91
CA TYR A 98 3.26 31.79 -40.27
C TYR A 98 1.81 32.22 -40.39
N SER A 99 1.58 33.40 -40.94
CA SER A 99 0.26 33.93 -41.19
C SER A 99 0.14 34.44 -42.62
N LYS A 100 -0.99 34.13 -43.26
CA LYS A 100 -1.30 34.59 -44.62
C LYS A 100 -2.70 35.17 -44.69
N ARG A 101 -2.83 36.34 -45.30
CA ARG A 101 -4.12 36.99 -45.55
C ARG A 101 -4.55 36.84 -47.01
N SER A 102 -5.84 36.63 -47.21
CA SER A 102 -6.44 36.65 -48.56
C SER A 102 -6.26 38.02 -49.21
N GLU A 103 -6.51 39.09 -48.46
CA GLU A 103 -6.37 40.48 -48.88
C GLU A 103 -5.33 41.24 -48.05
N TYR A 104 -4.75 42.29 -48.62
CA TYR A 104 -3.85 43.19 -47.90
C TYR A 104 -4.58 43.92 -46.77
N ALA A 105 -3.86 44.20 -45.67
CA ALA A 105 -4.33 45.02 -44.56
C ALA A 105 -4.31 46.52 -44.89
N ALA A 106 -4.88 46.90 -46.04
CA ALA A 106 -4.80 48.24 -46.57
C ALA A 106 -5.65 49.21 -45.73
N SER A 107 -5.04 50.30 -45.26
CA SER A 107 -5.70 51.34 -44.46
C SER A 107 -5.38 52.73 -44.99
N ALA A 108 -6.33 53.65 -44.85
CA ALA A 108 -6.14 55.06 -45.15
C ALA A 108 -6.06 55.85 -43.83
N SER A 109 -5.11 56.77 -43.75
CA SER A 109 -4.97 57.66 -42.59
C SER A 109 -5.68 58.99 -42.85
N VAL A 110 -6.30 59.56 -41.83
CA VAL A 110 -6.89 60.92 -41.82
C VAL A 110 -6.21 61.76 -40.76
N ASN A 111 -6.28 63.09 -40.90
CA ASN A 111 -5.76 63.97 -39.87
C ASN A 111 -6.60 63.83 -38.59
N PHE A 112 -5.93 63.93 -37.46
CA PHE A 112 -6.56 63.93 -36.14
C PHE A 112 -6.39 65.32 -35.54
N THR A 113 -7.47 66.12 -35.58
CA THR A 113 -7.45 67.52 -35.15
C THR A 113 -8.50 67.72 -34.07
N ASP A 114 -8.15 68.38 -32.96
CA ASP A 114 -9.06 68.67 -31.84
C ASP A 114 -9.79 67.45 -31.24
N GLY A 115 -9.17 66.26 -31.29
CA GLY A 115 -9.70 65.04 -30.67
C GLY A 115 -10.65 64.22 -31.54
N GLU A 116 -10.94 64.67 -32.77
CA GLU A 116 -11.78 63.98 -33.74
C GLU A 116 -10.98 63.68 -35.03
N PRO A 117 -11.15 62.49 -35.63
CA PRO A 117 -10.59 62.21 -36.94
C PRO A 117 -11.40 62.93 -38.04
N ASP A 118 -10.70 63.57 -38.98
CA ASP A 118 -11.33 64.14 -40.18
C ASP A 118 -12.11 63.06 -40.96
N ALA A 119 -13.18 63.46 -41.65
CA ALA A 119 -13.94 62.55 -42.49
C ALA A 119 -13.05 61.96 -43.60
N LEU A 120 -13.16 60.64 -43.80
CA LEU A 120 -12.48 59.95 -44.89
C LEU A 120 -12.96 60.55 -46.23
N GLY A 121 -12.05 61.13 -47.01
CA GLY A 121 -12.38 61.74 -48.30
C GLY A 121 -12.98 60.73 -49.29
N PRO A 122 -13.65 61.20 -50.37
CA PRO A 122 -14.38 60.34 -51.31
C PRO A 122 -13.48 59.37 -52.11
N ASN A 123 -12.18 59.66 -52.21
CA ASN A 123 -11.17 58.81 -52.85
C ASN A 123 -9.93 58.71 -51.94
N PRO A 124 -9.96 57.90 -50.87
CA PRO A 124 -8.85 57.80 -49.94
C PRO A 124 -7.68 57.04 -50.56
N ALA A 125 -6.45 57.48 -50.28
CA ALA A 125 -5.25 56.73 -50.61
C ALA A 125 -5.05 55.65 -49.54
N TYR A 126 -5.07 54.38 -49.95
CA TYR A 126 -4.80 53.26 -49.06
C TYR A 126 -3.31 52.92 -49.08
N SER A 127 -2.75 52.76 -47.88
CA SER A 127 -1.38 52.32 -47.64
C SER A 127 -1.39 50.93 -47.00
N VAL A 128 -0.34 50.17 -47.27
CA VAL A 128 -0.10 48.88 -46.62
C VAL A 128 1.15 49.00 -45.77
N SER A 129 1.03 48.59 -44.51
CA SER A 129 2.15 48.53 -43.56
C SER A 129 2.50 47.09 -43.18
N GLN A 130 1.82 46.12 -43.80
CA GLN A 130 1.99 44.69 -43.54
C GLN A 130 1.88 43.89 -44.83
N GLY A 131 2.83 42.98 -45.05
CA GLY A 131 2.78 41.99 -46.11
C GLY A 131 1.58 41.04 -46.00
N ARG A 132 1.21 40.39 -47.10
CA ARG A 132 0.16 39.35 -47.11
C ARG A 132 0.61 38.05 -46.45
N GLU A 133 1.90 37.78 -46.49
CA GLU A 133 2.56 36.64 -45.88
C GLU A 133 3.51 37.17 -44.81
N ARG A 134 3.45 36.59 -43.63
CA ARG A 134 4.23 37.05 -42.47
C ARG A 134 4.66 35.85 -41.65
N ASP A 135 5.98 35.69 -41.54
CA ASP A 135 6.65 34.77 -40.63
C ASP A 135 7.03 35.53 -39.35
N THR A 136 6.74 34.95 -38.20
CA THR A 136 7.16 35.46 -36.89
C THR A 136 7.94 34.41 -36.15
N GLN A 137 9.02 34.82 -35.50
CA GLN A 137 9.81 33.94 -34.64
C GLN A 137 10.08 34.67 -33.33
N ASP A 138 9.97 33.97 -32.22
CA ASP A 138 10.28 34.55 -30.92
C ASP A 138 10.87 33.53 -29.96
N VAL A 139 11.70 34.04 -29.06
CA VAL A 139 12.10 33.33 -27.85
C VAL A 139 11.73 34.24 -26.70
N ALA A 140 10.74 33.82 -25.92
CA ALA A 140 10.16 34.60 -24.85
C ALA A 140 10.18 33.85 -23.53
N PHE A 141 10.64 34.55 -22.51
CA PHE A 141 10.52 34.19 -21.12
C PHE A 141 9.23 34.77 -20.55
N SER A 142 8.49 33.95 -19.80
CA SER A 142 7.20 34.29 -19.19
C SER A 142 7.17 33.80 -17.74
N TRP A 143 6.87 34.69 -16.80
CA TRP A 143 6.73 34.33 -15.39
C TRP A 143 5.50 34.98 -14.75
N ASN A 144 4.57 34.14 -14.29
CA ASN A 144 3.39 34.57 -13.55
C ASN A 144 3.60 34.39 -12.04
N ILE A 145 3.63 35.50 -11.30
CA ILE A 145 3.89 35.51 -9.85
C ILE A 145 2.76 34.82 -9.07
N LEU A 146 1.51 34.97 -9.52
CA LEU A 146 0.37 34.32 -8.88
C LEU A 146 0.40 32.80 -9.11
N ASP A 147 0.68 32.37 -10.34
CA ASP A 147 0.81 30.94 -10.65
C ASP A 147 1.97 30.32 -9.89
N PHE A 148 3.10 31.01 -9.76
CA PHE A 148 4.20 30.60 -8.88
C PHE A 148 3.72 30.36 -7.43
N GLY A 149 2.97 31.32 -6.87
CA GLY A 149 2.41 31.20 -5.53
C GLY A 149 1.42 30.03 -5.39
N LEU A 150 0.59 29.80 -6.40
CA LEU A 150 -0.33 28.66 -6.45
C LEU A 150 0.41 27.33 -6.56
N SER A 151 1.41 27.23 -7.44
CA SER A 151 2.29 26.05 -7.59
C SER A 151 3.05 25.77 -6.29
N TYR A 152 3.43 26.80 -5.52
CA TYR A 152 4.00 26.63 -4.18
C TYR A 152 3.07 25.99 -3.17
N VAL A 153 1.82 26.43 -3.14
CA VAL A 153 0.81 25.78 -2.28
C VAL A 153 0.53 24.35 -2.75
N ARG A 154 0.46 24.10 -4.07
CA ARG A 154 0.29 22.74 -4.63
C ARG A 154 1.46 21.82 -4.27
N ALA A 155 2.70 22.30 -4.37
CA ALA A 155 3.88 21.53 -3.96
C ALA A 155 3.83 21.14 -2.47
N GLN A 156 3.36 22.04 -1.59
CA GLN A 156 3.11 21.71 -0.18
C GLN A 156 2.04 20.62 -0.01
N GLN A 157 0.95 20.67 -0.79
CA GLN A 157 -0.08 19.63 -0.78
C GLN A 157 0.46 18.27 -1.23
N HIS A 158 1.29 18.24 -2.28
CA HIS A 158 1.93 17.00 -2.73
C HIS A 158 2.93 16.46 -1.69
N ALA A 159 3.64 17.33 -0.97
CA ALA A 159 4.50 16.93 0.14
C ALA A 159 3.69 16.28 1.28
N ASP A 160 2.55 16.83 1.64
CA ASP A 160 1.67 16.23 2.65
C ASP A 160 1.04 14.91 2.17
N ARG A 161 0.68 14.80 0.87
CA ARG A 161 0.21 13.54 0.27
C ARG A 161 1.29 12.45 0.31
N TYR A 162 2.55 12.81 0.08
CA TYR A 162 3.68 11.89 0.21
C TYR A 162 3.79 11.37 1.66
N LEU A 163 3.67 12.23 2.65
CA LEU A 163 3.69 11.82 4.06
C LEU A 163 2.50 10.89 4.40
N ILE A 164 1.31 11.14 3.85
CA ILE A 164 0.17 10.20 3.95
C ILE A 164 0.51 8.84 3.35
N THR A 165 1.13 8.79 2.16
CA THR A 165 1.53 7.50 1.55
C THR A 165 2.56 6.75 2.40
N LYS A 166 3.43 7.46 3.12
CA LYS A 166 4.38 6.85 4.08
C LYS A 166 3.69 6.25 5.29
N GLU A 167 2.70 6.93 5.86
CA GLU A 167 1.89 6.34 6.94
C GLU A 167 1.08 5.12 6.46
N ARG A 168 0.59 5.14 5.21
CA ARG A 168 -0.07 3.97 4.61
C ARG A 168 0.89 2.80 4.39
N GLU A 169 2.13 3.05 3.98
CA GLU A 169 3.19 2.03 3.91
C GLU A 169 3.42 1.40 5.30
N ARG A 170 3.53 2.23 6.34
CA ARG A 170 3.70 1.81 7.74
C ARG A 170 2.54 0.96 8.25
N LYS A 171 1.30 1.34 7.93
CA LYS A 171 0.10 0.55 8.23
C LYS A 171 0.10 -0.84 7.58
N VAL A 172 0.58 -0.95 6.33
CA VAL A 172 0.68 -2.25 5.65
C VAL A 172 1.71 -3.16 6.36
N VAL A 173 2.84 -2.61 6.79
CA VAL A 173 3.84 -3.35 7.59
C VAL A 173 3.24 -3.89 8.89
N HIS A 174 2.44 -3.09 9.59
CA HIS A 174 1.75 -3.53 10.81
C HIS A 174 0.81 -4.72 10.54
N ASN A 175 0.03 -4.67 9.46
CA ASN A 175 -0.87 -5.75 9.07
C ASN A 175 -0.10 -7.03 8.70
N ILE A 176 0.95 -6.92 7.88
CA ILE A 176 1.81 -8.05 7.50
C ILE A 176 2.37 -8.74 8.74
N THR A 177 2.87 -7.96 9.70
CA THR A 177 3.42 -8.49 10.96
C THR A 177 2.38 -9.29 11.74
N GLN A 178 1.14 -8.82 11.81
CA GLN A 178 0.04 -9.52 12.48
C GLN A 178 -0.33 -10.83 11.77
N ASP A 179 -0.47 -10.78 10.45
CA ASP A 179 -0.89 -11.93 9.65
C ASP A 179 0.17 -13.04 9.68
N VAL A 180 1.44 -12.65 9.57
CA VAL A 180 2.57 -13.60 9.63
C VAL A 180 2.67 -14.26 11.00
N ARG A 181 2.51 -13.50 12.09
CA ARG A 181 2.51 -14.09 13.45
C ARG A 181 1.41 -15.15 13.59
N ALA A 182 0.21 -14.85 13.10
CA ALA A 182 -0.91 -15.77 13.18
C ALA A 182 -0.67 -17.05 12.37
N ALA A 183 -0.22 -16.88 11.13
CA ALA A 183 0.09 -17.99 10.25
C ALA A 183 1.27 -18.83 10.76
N TYR A 184 2.28 -18.19 11.39
CA TYR A 184 3.45 -18.87 11.93
C TYR A 184 3.06 -19.87 13.01
N TRP A 185 2.36 -19.42 14.06
CA TRP A 185 1.94 -20.31 15.14
C TRP A 185 0.95 -21.38 14.69
N ARG A 186 0.10 -21.08 13.71
CA ARG A 186 -0.77 -22.08 13.07
C ARG A 186 0.03 -23.15 12.32
N ALA A 187 1.06 -22.74 11.56
CA ALA A 187 1.93 -23.66 10.81
C ALA A 187 2.77 -24.55 11.74
N VAL A 188 3.35 -23.97 12.81
CA VAL A 188 4.09 -24.72 13.84
C VAL A 188 3.21 -25.82 14.44
N SER A 189 1.97 -25.46 14.79
CA SER A 189 1.00 -26.39 15.40
C SER A 189 0.56 -27.46 14.40
N ALA A 190 0.27 -27.07 13.16
CA ALA A 190 -0.11 -27.99 12.09
C ALA A 190 0.98 -29.04 11.80
N GLU A 191 2.24 -28.60 11.65
CA GLU A 191 3.36 -29.51 11.37
C GLU A 191 3.54 -30.54 12.49
N ARG A 192 3.48 -30.11 13.75
CA ARG A 192 3.54 -31.01 14.91
C ARG A 192 2.35 -31.97 14.96
N LEU A 193 1.12 -31.49 14.81
CA LEU A 193 -0.08 -32.30 14.96
C LEU A 193 -0.26 -33.29 13.80
N LEU A 194 0.08 -32.91 12.58
CA LEU A 194 0.05 -33.82 11.41
C LEU A 194 0.97 -35.04 11.61
N SER A 195 2.11 -34.87 12.29
CA SER A 195 3.00 -35.98 12.65
C SER A 195 2.35 -37.01 13.60
N LYS A 196 1.35 -36.60 14.40
CA LYS A 196 0.58 -37.45 15.32
C LYS A 196 -0.70 -37.99 14.70
N ILE A 197 -1.38 -37.20 13.87
CA ILE A 197 -2.65 -37.56 13.22
C ILE A 197 -2.45 -38.66 12.17
N ASN A 198 -1.40 -38.59 11.36
CA ASN A 198 -1.18 -39.55 10.28
C ASN A 198 -1.04 -41.00 10.78
N PRO A 199 -0.20 -41.30 11.80
CA PRO A 199 -0.16 -42.63 12.40
C PRO A 199 -1.48 -43.05 13.05
N LEU A 200 -2.24 -42.11 13.63
CA LEU A 200 -3.52 -42.42 14.27
C LEU A 200 -4.61 -42.79 13.25
N ILE A 201 -4.61 -42.19 12.06
CA ILE A 201 -5.48 -42.59 10.94
C ILE A 201 -5.18 -44.02 10.50
N GLU A 202 -3.89 -44.37 10.40
CA GLU A 202 -3.46 -45.72 10.02
C GLU A 202 -3.93 -46.75 11.07
N GLN A 203 -3.71 -46.46 12.36
CA GLN A 203 -4.16 -47.32 13.47
C GLN A 203 -5.69 -47.51 13.49
N ALA A 204 -6.46 -46.43 13.28
CA ALA A 204 -7.92 -46.51 13.25
C ALA A 204 -8.44 -47.28 12.03
N SER A 205 -7.77 -47.14 10.88
CA SER A 205 -8.10 -47.85 9.64
C SER A 205 -7.81 -49.35 9.75
N GLU A 206 -6.68 -49.72 10.36
CA GLU A 206 -6.33 -51.12 10.66
C GLU A 206 -7.33 -51.73 11.65
N ALA A 207 -7.68 -51.02 12.73
CA ALA A 207 -8.68 -51.47 13.69
C ALA A 207 -10.06 -51.69 13.03
N LEU A 208 -10.42 -50.87 12.04
CA LEU A 208 -11.68 -51.01 11.30
C LEU A 208 -11.66 -52.24 10.40
N ALA A 209 -10.55 -52.48 9.69
CA ALA A 209 -10.37 -53.67 8.86
C ALA A 209 -10.45 -54.95 9.72
N ASN A 210 -9.77 -54.97 10.86
CA ASN A 210 -9.81 -56.09 11.82
C ASN A 210 -11.23 -56.31 12.37
N SER A 211 -11.97 -55.24 12.68
CA SER A 211 -13.35 -55.36 13.15
C SER A 211 -14.31 -55.94 12.11
N ARG A 212 -14.10 -55.64 10.82
CA ARG A 212 -14.87 -56.25 9.72
C ARG A 212 -14.57 -57.74 9.59
N GLN A 213 -13.31 -58.12 9.76
CA GLN A 213 -12.92 -59.54 9.75
C GLN A 213 -13.58 -60.29 10.93
N VAL A 214 -13.55 -59.73 12.13
CA VAL A 214 -14.21 -60.28 13.33
C VAL A 214 -15.71 -60.48 13.12
N GLU A 215 -16.39 -59.54 12.45
CA GLU A 215 -17.80 -59.67 12.07
C GLU A 215 -18.02 -60.83 11.09
N THR A 216 -17.27 -60.86 9.97
CA THR A 216 -17.43 -61.91 8.93
C THR A 216 -17.13 -63.32 9.43
N GLN A 217 -16.23 -63.45 10.41
CA GLN A 217 -15.86 -64.72 11.03
C GLN A 217 -16.78 -65.11 12.20
N GLY A 218 -17.74 -64.27 12.58
CA GLY A 218 -18.67 -64.54 13.67
C GLY A 218 -18.01 -64.61 15.05
N LEU A 219 -16.85 -63.97 15.23
CA LEU A 219 -16.08 -64.03 16.49
C LEU A 219 -16.66 -63.13 17.59
N ARG A 220 -17.62 -62.27 17.26
CA ARG A 220 -18.33 -61.36 18.18
C ARG A 220 -19.79 -61.22 17.77
N SER A 221 -20.64 -60.75 18.70
CA SER A 221 -22.01 -60.34 18.40
C SER A 221 -22.04 -59.36 17.21
N PRO A 222 -22.89 -59.58 16.18
CA PRO A 222 -22.98 -58.68 15.02
C PRO A 222 -23.23 -57.23 15.42
N LEU A 223 -24.09 -56.99 16.39
CA LEU A 223 -24.42 -55.64 16.85
C LEU A 223 -23.22 -54.94 17.51
N ASP A 224 -22.45 -55.65 18.32
CA ASP A 224 -21.24 -55.10 18.97
C ASP A 224 -20.16 -54.78 17.94
N ALA A 225 -19.99 -55.64 16.93
CA ALA A 225 -19.07 -55.40 15.83
C ALA A 225 -19.47 -54.15 15.03
N LEU A 226 -20.76 -53.98 14.71
CA LEU A 226 -21.26 -52.80 14.01
C LEU A 226 -21.12 -51.51 14.83
N TYR A 227 -21.36 -51.53 16.15
CA TYR A 227 -21.12 -50.37 17.00
C TYR A 227 -19.65 -49.97 17.04
N TYR A 228 -18.75 -50.96 17.13
CA TYR A 228 -17.31 -50.74 17.07
C TYR A 228 -16.87 -50.11 15.73
N GLN A 229 -17.38 -50.64 14.62
CA GLN A 229 -17.12 -50.08 13.28
C GLN A 229 -17.63 -48.64 13.13
N ARG A 230 -18.85 -48.35 13.60
CA ARG A 230 -19.42 -46.99 13.54
C ARG A 230 -18.53 -45.99 14.29
N GLU A 231 -18.09 -46.34 15.49
CA GLU A 231 -17.23 -45.45 16.28
C GLU A 231 -15.88 -45.19 15.59
N LEU A 232 -15.27 -46.23 15.01
CA LEU A 232 -14.03 -46.05 14.24
C LEU A 232 -14.23 -45.19 13.00
N LEU A 233 -15.37 -45.33 12.31
CA LEU A 233 -15.71 -44.48 11.17
C LEU A 233 -15.89 -43.02 11.60
N ASP A 234 -16.51 -42.76 12.75
CA ASP A 234 -16.63 -41.41 13.31
C ASP A 234 -15.27 -40.81 13.68
N ILE A 235 -14.39 -41.59 14.30
CA ILE A 235 -13.01 -41.20 14.60
C ILE A 235 -12.23 -40.90 13.30
N LEU A 236 -12.30 -41.78 12.29
CA LEU A 236 -11.63 -41.59 11.01
C LEU A 236 -12.11 -40.33 10.32
N ARG A 237 -13.43 -40.08 10.30
CA ARG A 237 -14.01 -38.85 9.76
C ARG A 237 -13.48 -37.61 10.47
N ALA A 238 -13.42 -37.64 11.80
CA ALA A 238 -12.88 -36.53 12.59
C ALA A 238 -11.39 -36.28 12.33
N LEU A 239 -10.57 -37.34 12.25
CA LEU A 239 -9.14 -37.25 11.94
C LEU A 239 -8.89 -36.72 10.52
N GLN A 240 -9.69 -37.14 9.54
CA GLN A 240 -9.59 -36.68 8.16
C GLN A 240 -9.95 -35.19 8.04
N ALA A 241 -11.03 -34.76 8.69
CA ALA A 241 -11.39 -33.34 8.75
C ALA A 241 -10.27 -32.52 9.41
N LEU A 242 -9.73 -32.99 10.53
CA LEU A 242 -8.63 -32.32 11.23
C LEU A 242 -7.36 -32.24 10.38
N ARG A 243 -7.03 -33.31 9.67
CA ARG A 243 -5.90 -33.33 8.73
C ARG A 243 -6.10 -32.30 7.62
N GLN A 244 -7.29 -32.25 7.03
CA GLN A 244 -7.61 -31.31 5.96
C GLN A 244 -7.47 -29.85 6.42
N ASP A 245 -7.95 -29.52 7.61
CA ASP A 245 -7.85 -28.17 8.19
C ASP A 245 -6.39 -27.73 8.43
N LEU A 246 -5.50 -28.68 8.75
CA LEU A 246 -4.09 -28.40 9.05
C LEU A 246 -3.18 -28.39 7.82
N MET A 247 -3.53 -29.10 6.74
CA MET A 247 -2.68 -29.24 5.56
C MET A 247 -2.35 -27.92 4.85
N GLY A 248 -3.19 -26.89 5.00
CA GLY A 248 -3.00 -25.58 4.36
C GLY A 248 -2.07 -24.62 5.10
N ALA A 249 -1.84 -24.80 6.41
CA ALA A 249 -1.22 -23.78 7.26
C ALA A 249 0.21 -23.40 6.83
N LYS A 250 1.00 -24.39 6.39
CA LYS A 250 2.38 -24.15 5.92
C LYS A 250 2.41 -23.42 4.57
N THR A 251 1.44 -23.71 3.70
CA THR A 251 1.26 -23.03 2.43
C THR A 251 0.84 -21.58 2.65
N GLU A 252 -0.08 -21.32 3.58
CA GLU A 252 -0.49 -19.97 3.97
C GLU A 252 0.71 -19.14 4.46
N LEU A 253 1.54 -19.70 5.36
CA LEU A 253 2.75 -19.04 5.83
C LEU A 253 3.76 -18.80 4.69
N SER A 254 3.94 -19.77 3.79
CA SER A 254 4.83 -19.61 2.63
C SER A 254 4.42 -18.44 1.73
N ALA A 255 3.10 -18.27 1.52
CA ALA A 255 2.57 -17.19 0.71
C ALA A 255 2.83 -15.82 1.36
N LEU A 256 2.63 -15.70 2.67
CA LEU A 256 2.90 -14.47 3.42
C LEU A 256 4.39 -14.10 3.44
N MET A 257 5.29 -15.08 3.51
CA MET A 257 6.75 -14.88 3.42
C MET A 257 7.25 -14.55 2.01
N GLY A 258 6.36 -14.58 1.01
CA GLY A 258 6.71 -14.40 -0.40
C GLY A 258 7.48 -15.58 -1.01
N LEU A 259 7.36 -16.78 -0.42
CA LEU A 259 7.92 -18.00 -0.97
C LEU A 259 6.97 -18.62 -2.01
N LYS A 260 7.56 -19.38 -2.94
CA LYS A 260 6.78 -20.15 -3.91
C LYS A 260 5.92 -21.21 -3.21
N PRO A 261 4.65 -21.40 -3.61
CA PRO A 261 3.84 -22.51 -3.09
C PRO A 261 4.55 -23.85 -3.29
N GLY A 262 4.65 -24.64 -2.22
CA GLY A 262 5.32 -25.94 -2.23
C GLY A 262 6.82 -25.91 -1.90
N THR A 263 7.42 -24.74 -1.66
CA THR A 263 8.78 -24.65 -1.13
C THR A 263 8.87 -25.38 0.22
N GLN A 264 9.86 -26.26 0.36
CA GLN A 264 10.11 -26.98 1.60
C GLN A 264 10.95 -26.13 2.55
N PHE A 265 10.56 -26.06 3.81
CA PHE A 265 11.29 -25.40 4.89
C PHE A 265 10.96 -26.10 6.22
N SER A 266 11.76 -25.85 7.25
CA SER A 266 11.47 -26.29 8.63
C SER A 266 11.23 -25.07 9.52
N LEU A 267 10.50 -25.27 10.62
CA LEU A 267 10.17 -24.23 11.59
C LEU A 267 10.85 -24.54 12.91
N VAL A 268 11.48 -23.54 13.53
CA VAL A 268 12.28 -23.72 14.76
C VAL A 268 11.44 -24.26 15.92
N ASP A 269 10.22 -23.74 16.08
CA ASP A 269 9.37 -24.01 17.26
C ASP A 269 8.57 -25.33 17.19
N VAL A 270 8.74 -26.15 16.16
CA VAL A 270 8.01 -27.43 16.01
C VAL A 270 8.44 -28.45 17.07
N SER A 271 9.75 -28.58 17.29
CA SER A 271 10.32 -29.62 18.14
C SER A 271 10.28 -29.30 19.63
N ASN A 272 10.40 -28.03 20.01
CA ASN A 272 10.36 -27.60 21.41
C ASN A 272 9.64 -26.25 21.54
N PRO A 273 8.31 -26.22 21.53
CA PRO A 273 7.55 -24.99 21.65
C PRO A 273 7.75 -24.38 23.05
N ALA A 274 8.47 -23.27 23.13
CA ALA A 274 8.54 -22.47 24.35
C ALA A 274 7.25 -21.66 24.48
N PHE A 275 6.27 -22.19 25.23
CA PHE A 275 5.02 -21.48 25.50
C PHE A 275 5.23 -20.44 26.59
N VAL A 276 5.75 -19.28 26.20
CA VAL A 276 5.93 -18.14 27.10
C VAL A 276 4.68 -17.27 27.04
N VAL A 277 4.06 -17.03 28.19
CA VAL A 277 2.93 -16.09 28.30
C VAL A 277 3.51 -14.69 28.40
N PRO A 278 3.36 -13.84 27.36
CA PRO A 278 3.89 -12.49 27.42
C PRO A 278 3.05 -11.67 28.40
N GLU A 279 3.68 -10.80 29.20
CA GLU A 279 2.99 -9.88 30.11
C GLU A 279 2.85 -8.50 29.45
N LEU A 280 1.67 -7.89 29.60
CA LEU A 280 1.44 -6.52 29.15
C LEU A 280 1.82 -5.55 30.27
N SER A 281 2.96 -4.87 30.11
CA SER A 281 3.50 -3.90 31.07
C SER A 281 2.92 -2.49 30.94
N VAL A 282 2.23 -2.19 29.83
CA VAL A 282 1.73 -0.83 29.50
C VAL A 282 0.34 -0.59 30.10
N GLY A 283 0.18 0.56 30.77
CA GLY A 283 -1.11 0.99 31.31
C GLY A 283 -2.08 1.46 30.22
N LEU A 284 -3.39 1.30 30.42
CA LEU A 284 -4.39 1.68 29.40
C LEU A 284 -4.34 3.17 29.03
N ALA A 285 -4.16 4.06 30.00
CA ALA A 285 -4.07 5.50 29.72
C ALA A 285 -2.86 5.83 28.83
N GLU A 286 -1.72 5.18 29.07
CA GLU A 286 -0.52 5.31 28.24
C GLU A 286 -0.75 4.72 26.84
N MET A 287 -1.46 3.58 26.74
CA MET A 287 -1.85 3.02 25.45
C MET A 287 -2.73 3.97 24.63
N GLU A 288 -3.70 4.64 25.26
CA GLU A 288 -4.57 5.62 24.61
C GLU A 288 -3.77 6.83 24.10
N GLU A 289 -2.87 7.36 24.93
CA GLU A 289 -2.01 8.49 24.58
C GLU A 289 -1.09 8.15 23.39
N GLN A 290 -0.38 7.02 23.46
CA GLN A 290 0.50 6.57 22.39
C GLN A 290 -0.28 6.32 21.10
N ALA A 291 -1.46 5.69 21.19
CA ALA A 291 -2.30 5.44 20.03
C ALA A 291 -2.73 6.74 19.34
N LEU A 292 -3.10 7.77 20.10
CA LEU A 292 -3.51 9.05 19.54
C LEU A 292 -2.36 9.80 18.84
N GLN A 293 -1.12 9.57 19.26
CA GLN A 293 0.06 10.23 18.70
C GLN A 293 0.67 9.47 17.52
N GLN A 294 0.70 8.14 17.59
CA GLN A 294 1.51 7.31 16.70
C GLN A 294 0.69 6.49 15.70
N ARG A 295 -0.65 6.39 15.82
CA ARG A 295 -1.41 5.55 14.88
C ARG A 295 -1.40 6.14 13.46
N PRO A 296 -1.02 5.36 12.43
CA PRO A 296 -0.93 5.85 11.06
C PRO A 296 -2.21 6.52 10.56
N GLU A 297 -3.38 6.00 10.93
CA GLU A 297 -4.66 6.58 10.53
C GLU A 297 -4.89 7.99 11.09
N LEU A 298 -4.41 8.28 12.31
CA LEU A 298 -4.53 9.60 12.91
C LEU A 298 -3.50 10.57 12.34
N VAL A 299 -2.27 10.11 12.15
CA VAL A 299 -1.24 10.90 11.47
C VAL A 299 -1.68 11.29 10.05
N GLU A 300 -2.34 10.38 9.32
CA GLU A 300 -2.99 10.67 8.04
C GLU A 300 -4.03 11.80 8.15
N THR A 301 -4.90 11.78 9.18
CA THR A 301 -5.87 12.87 9.37
C THR A 301 -5.21 14.24 9.64
N HIS A 302 -4.05 14.26 10.30
CA HIS A 302 -3.30 15.50 10.52
C HIS A 302 -2.75 16.08 9.22
N TYR A 303 -2.17 15.26 8.35
CA TYR A 303 -1.74 15.70 7.02
C TYR A 303 -2.92 16.09 6.12
N GLN A 304 -4.04 15.36 6.20
CA GLN A 304 -5.25 15.71 5.46
C GLN A 304 -5.77 17.09 5.88
N LYS A 305 -5.72 17.44 7.17
CA LYS A 305 -6.05 18.80 7.66
C LYS A 305 -5.14 19.87 7.07
N ARG A 306 -3.84 19.61 6.96
CA ARG A 306 -2.89 20.52 6.32
C ARG A 306 -3.18 20.69 4.82
N ILE A 307 -3.48 19.61 4.11
CA ILE A 307 -3.88 19.64 2.70
C ILE A 307 -5.14 20.48 2.53
N SER A 308 -6.18 20.25 3.33
CA SER A 308 -7.44 21.01 3.24
C SER A 308 -7.25 22.51 3.56
N ALA A 309 -6.39 22.86 4.52
CA ALA A 309 -6.03 24.25 4.78
C ALA A 309 -5.26 24.88 3.59
N ALA A 310 -4.34 24.13 2.99
CA ALA A 310 -3.62 24.57 1.79
C ALA A 310 -4.55 24.71 0.58
N GLU A 311 -5.55 23.84 0.41
CA GLU A 311 -6.59 23.96 -0.63
C GLU A 311 -7.39 25.25 -0.48
N THR A 312 -7.82 25.57 0.74
CA THR A 312 -8.48 26.85 1.05
C THR A 312 -7.57 28.04 0.71
N LYS A 313 -6.29 27.96 1.08
CA LYS A 313 -5.32 29.01 0.77
C LYS A 313 -5.15 29.18 -0.74
N ALA A 314 -5.01 28.09 -1.50
CA ALA A 314 -4.89 28.14 -2.96
C ALA A 314 -6.14 28.74 -3.61
N ALA A 315 -7.34 28.34 -3.14
CA ALA A 315 -8.59 28.90 -3.62
C ALA A 315 -8.66 30.42 -3.39
N MET A 316 -8.31 30.89 -2.19
CA MET A 316 -8.28 32.33 -1.88
C MET A 316 -7.22 33.09 -2.68
N LEU A 317 -6.02 32.51 -2.87
CA LEU A 317 -4.97 33.11 -3.69
C LEU A 317 -5.42 33.27 -5.14
N SER A 318 -6.15 32.29 -5.69
CA SER A 318 -6.62 32.33 -7.08
C SER A 318 -7.57 33.49 -7.40
N LEU A 319 -8.12 34.16 -6.38
CA LEU A 319 -8.99 35.34 -6.52
C LEU A 319 -8.20 36.67 -6.62
N LEU A 320 -6.89 36.65 -6.37
CA LEU A 320 -6.02 37.83 -6.43
C LEU A 320 -5.63 38.18 -7.88
N PRO A 321 -5.24 39.45 -8.15
CA PRO A 321 -4.65 39.80 -9.44
C PRO A 321 -3.37 39.01 -9.72
N GLY A 322 -3.25 38.51 -10.95
CA GLY A 322 -2.00 37.93 -11.47
C GLY A 322 -1.06 39.01 -12.00
N ILE A 323 0.24 38.81 -11.78
CA ILE A 323 1.30 39.66 -12.34
C ILE A 323 2.13 38.79 -13.27
N GLN A 324 2.07 39.12 -14.55
CA GLN A 324 2.79 38.44 -15.63
C GLN A 324 4.00 39.28 -16.03
N LEU A 325 5.20 38.72 -15.88
CA LEU A 325 6.44 39.31 -16.35
C LEU A 325 6.85 38.63 -17.65
N THR A 326 7.23 39.42 -18.65
CA THR A 326 7.69 38.90 -19.94
C THR A 326 8.99 39.55 -20.36
N ALA A 327 9.87 38.76 -20.97
CA ALA A 327 11.09 39.27 -21.60
C ALA A 327 11.39 38.39 -22.82
N GLY A 328 11.65 38.97 -23.99
CA GLY A 328 11.86 38.16 -25.17
C GLY A 328 12.54 38.89 -26.32
N SER A 329 13.01 38.10 -27.27
CA SER A 329 13.50 38.55 -28.57
C SER A 329 12.52 38.10 -29.63
N TYR A 330 12.16 39.00 -30.54
CA TYR A 330 11.13 38.81 -31.54
C TYR A 330 11.68 39.15 -32.91
N GLN A 331 11.21 38.43 -33.93
CA GLN A 331 11.51 38.67 -35.33
C GLN A 331 10.23 38.59 -36.15
N ASP A 332 10.09 39.49 -37.12
CA ASP A 332 8.95 39.63 -38.01
C ASP A 332 9.43 39.85 -39.45
N SER A 333 9.05 38.96 -40.36
CA SER A 333 9.45 39.02 -41.76
C SER A 333 8.78 40.14 -42.56
N ASN A 334 7.95 40.97 -41.93
CA ASN A 334 7.26 42.07 -42.58
C ASN A 334 8.27 43.08 -43.19
N GLU A 335 8.31 43.15 -44.52
CA GLU A 335 9.22 44.01 -45.29
C GLU A 335 9.00 45.52 -45.04
N TYR A 336 7.84 45.90 -44.53
CA TYR A 336 7.50 47.30 -44.25
C TYR A 336 7.95 47.77 -42.86
N LEU A 337 8.55 46.90 -42.02
CA LEU A 337 9.14 47.29 -40.75
C LEU A 337 10.55 47.87 -40.96
N LEU A 338 10.86 48.98 -40.27
CA LEU A 338 12.22 49.53 -40.24
C LEU A 338 13.18 48.58 -39.50
N ASN A 339 12.74 48.04 -38.36
CA ASN A 339 13.46 47.03 -37.58
C ASN A 339 12.61 45.75 -37.58
N GLN A 340 13.14 44.70 -38.19
CA GLN A 340 12.46 43.40 -38.28
C GLN A 340 12.71 42.52 -37.06
N ASP A 341 13.66 42.90 -36.22
CA ASP A 341 14.01 42.27 -34.97
C ASP A 341 13.98 43.29 -33.82
N TRP A 342 13.51 42.86 -32.65
CA TRP A 342 13.50 43.68 -31.45
C TRP A 342 13.47 42.83 -30.18
N THR A 343 13.92 43.40 -29.08
CA THR A 343 13.75 42.83 -27.75
C THR A 343 12.68 43.60 -26.98
N SER A 344 11.87 42.92 -26.19
CA SER A 344 10.90 43.56 -25.31
C SER A 344 10.97 43.01 -23.89
N VAL A 345 10.68 43.87 -22.92
CA VAL A 345 10.48 43.53 -21.51
C VAL A 345 9.18 44.19 -21.09
N GLY A 346 8.31 43.42 -20.44
CA GLY A 346 6.97 43.87 -20.06
C GLY A 346 6.54 43.31 -18.71
N ALA A 347 5.61 44.03 -18.09
CA ALA A 347 4.87 43.56 -16.93
C ALA A 347 3.38 43.84 -17.18
N GLN A 348 2.54 42.84 -17.01
CA GLN A 348 1.10 42.94 -17.15
C GLN A 348 0.43 42.50 -15.86
N VAL A 349 -0.50 43.31 -15.36
CA VAL A 349 -1.36 42.94 -14.23
C VAL A 349 -2.74 42.61 -14.78
N SER A 350 -3.25 41.42 -14.46
CA SER A 350 -4.57 40.97 -14.89
C SER A 350 -5.39 40.51 -13.69
N TRP A 351 -6.63 40.97 -13.58
CA TRP A 351 -7.55 40.55 -12.53
C TRP A 351 -8.93 40.28 -13.09
N ASN A 352 -9.49 39.12 -12.77
CA ASN A 352 -10.88 38.84 -13.08
C ASN A 352 -11.78 39.42 -11.97
N MET A 353 -12.33 40.60 -12.23
CA MET A 353 -13.17 41.30 -11.26
C MET A 353 -14.43 40.54 -10.85
N LEU A 354 -14.89 39.56 -11.65
CA LEU A 354 -16.03 38.71 -11.30
C LEU A 354 -15.71 37.71 -10.18
N ASP A 355 -14.43 37.49 -9.85
CA ASP A 355 -14.02 36.59 -8.76
C ASP A 355 -14.44 37.11 -7.37
N VAL A 356 -14.78 38.40 -7.24
CA VAL A 356 -15.34 38.97 -6.00
C VAL A 356 -16.62 38.25 -5.56
N PHE A 357 -17.43 37.77 -6.50
CA PHE A 357 -18.67 37.05 -6.21
C PHE A 357 -18.41 35.63 -5.69
N LYS A 358 -17.22 35.08 -5.88
CA LYS A 358 -16.82 33.75 -5.39
C LYS A 358 -16.39 33.77 -3.93
N ILE A 359 -15.89 34.90 -3.40
CA ILE A 359 -15.33 35.02 -2.04
C ILE A 359 -16.27 34.44 -0.97
N GLY A 360 -17.56 34.80 -1.02
CA GLY A 360 -18.54 34.31 -0.03
C GLY A 360 -18.87 32.82 -0.17
N ALA A 361 -18.79 32.26 -1.38
CA ALA A 361 -18.94 30.82 -1.60
C ALA A 361 -17.70 30.05 -1.14
N GLU A 362 -16.50 30.54 -1.49
CA GLU A 362 -15.21 29.96 -1.08
C GLU A 362 -15.04 29.94 0.45
N ARG A 363 -15.42 31.02 1.14
CA ARG A 363 -15.36 31.07 2.61
C ARG A 363 -16.28 30.03 3.26
N ARG A 364 -17.53 29.92 2.81
CA ARG A 364 -18.47 28.91 3.34
C ARG A 364 -18.00 27.49 3.05
N LEU A 365 -17.41 27.26 1.88
CA LEU A 365 -16.83 25.97 1.52
C LEU A 365 -15.61 25.64 2.42
N ALA A 366 -14.75 26.62 2.69
CA ALA A 366 -13.62 26.47 3.61
C ALA A 366 -14.06 26.13 5.03
N GLU A 367 -15.05 26.85 5.58
CA GLU A 367 -15.63 26.57 6.90
C GLU A 367 -16.24 25.16 6.96
N THR A 368 -16.91 24.74 5.89
CA THR A 368 -17.49 23.38 5.79
C THR A 368 -16.40 22.31 5.72
N ARG A 369 -15.33 22.54 4.96
CA ARG A 369 -14.18 21.61 4.88
C ARG A 369 -13.47 21.48 6.23
N GLU A 370 -13.27 22.59 6.93
CA GLU A 370 -12.65 22.58 8.26
C GLU A 370 -13.49 21.78 9.26
N ALA A 371 -14.80 22.03 9.32
CA ALA A 371 -15.72 21.27 10.16
C ALA A 371 -15.71 19.77 9.81
N LEU A 372 -15.72 19.43 8.52
CA LEU A 372 -15.64 18.04 8.05
C LEU A 372 -14.35 17.36 8.50
N THR A 373 -13.20 18.00 8.31
CA THR A 373 -11.91 17.42 8.69
C THR A 373 -11.78 17.26 10.21
N GLU A 374 -12.32 18.19 10.99
CA GLU A 374 -12.33 18.08 12.44
C GLU A 374 -13.19 16.91 12.92
N GLU A 375 -14.40 16.75 12.37
CA GLU A 375 -15.27 15.61 12.68
C GLU A 375 -14.66 14.27 12.24
N GLN A 376 -14.00 14.22 11.07
CA GLN A 376 -13.27 13.03 10.62
C GLN A 376 -12.13 12.66 11.59
N ARG A 377 -11.38 13.66 12.08
CA ARG A 377 -10.32 13.46 13.08
C ARG A 377 -10.88 12.93 14.40
N LEU A 378 -11.97 13.50 14.90
CA LEU A 378 -12.62 13.07 16.14
C LEU A 378 -13.19 11.65 16.01
N ALA A 379 -13.87 11.35 14.90
CA ALA A 379 -14.40 10.01 14.61
C ALA A 379 -13.28 8.97 14.52
N THR A 380 -12.17 9.29 13.85
CA THR A 380 -10.99 8.43 13.76
C THR A 380 -10.35 8.22 15.13
N SER A 381 -10.27 9.27 15.95
CA SER A 381 -9.73 9.19 17.32
C SER A 381 -10.57 8.26 18.18
N MET A 382 -11.90 8.39 18.13
CA MET A 382 -12.82 7.50 18.85
C MET A 382 -12.70 6.05 18.38
N ALA A 383 -12.57 5.82 17.07
CA ALA A 383 -12.37 4.48 16.51
C ALA A 383 -11.05 3.86 16.98
N VAL A 384 -9.95 4.63 16.99
CA VAL A 384 -8.65 4.19 17.47
C VAL A 384 -8.70 3.85 18.97
N LEU A 385 -9.26 4.73 19.81
CA LEU A 385 -9.42 4.45 21.24
C LEU A 385 -10.25 3.17 21.47
N THR A 386 -11.35 3.00 20.71
CA THR A 386 -12.16 1.77 20.77
C THR A 386 -11.32 0.53 20.40
N GLN A 387 -10.46 0.61 19.38
CA GLN A 387 -9.56 -0.48 19.01
C GLN A 387 -8.53 -0.78 20.10
N VAL A 388 -7.99 0.23 20.79
CA VAL A 388 -7.08 0.06 21.93
C VAL A 388 -7.77 -0.72 23.05
N HIS A 389 -8.96 -0.29 23.48
CA HIS A 389 -9.75 -1.00 24.51
C HIS A 389 -10.06 -2.44 24.10
N LEU A 390 -10.52 -2.64 22.86
CA LEU A 390 -10.84 -3.97 22.36
C LEU A 390 -9.60 -4.87 22.27
N SER A 391 -8.45 -4.32 21.90
CA SER A 391 -7.18 -5.07 21.84
C SER A 391 -6.75 -5.56 23.23
N ARG A 392 -6.89 -4.72 24.26
CA ARG A 392 -6.61 -5.10 25.65
C ARG A 392 -7.57 -6.19 26.14
N ILE A 393 -8.88 -6.04 25.90
CA ILE A 393 -9.89 -7.06 26.28
C ILE A 393 -9.59 -8.39 25.59
N ARG A 394 -9.26 -8.36 24.29
CA ARG A 394 -8.92 -9.57 23.53
C ARG A 394 -7.68 -10.27 24.07
N TYR A 395 -6.65 -9.52 24.43
CA TYR A 395 -5.44 -10.07 25.05
C TYR A 395 -5.74 -10.75 26.39
N GLU A 396 -6.48 -10.08 27.28
CA GLU A 396 -6.87 -10.66 28.58
C GLU A 396 -7.73 -11.93 28.42
N GLN A 397 -8.64 -11.93 27.44
CA GLN A 397 -9.45 -13.10 27.14
C GLN A 397 -8.63 -14.24 26.52
N ALA A 398 -7.71 -13.93 25.60
CA ALA A 398 -6.84 -14.92 24.98
C ALA A 398 -5.92 -15.59 26.01
N ARG A 399 -5.41 -14.82 26.98
CA ARG A 399 -4.63 -15.35 28.11
C ARG A 399 -5.45 -16.36 28.93
N LYS A 400 -6.66 -15.99 29.36
CA LYS A 400 -7.56 -16.90 30.09
C LYS A 400 -7.91 -18.16 29.31
N SER A 401 -8.17 -18.02 28.01
CA SER A 401 -8.46 -19.15 27.12
C SER A 401 -7.26 -20.08 26.99
N PHE A 402 -6.05 -19.54 26.87
CA PHE A 402 -4.81 -20.32 26.83
C PHE A 402 -4.56 -21.06 28.14
N ASP A 403 -4.76 -20.39 29.28
CA ASP A 403 -4.61 -21.02 30.61
C ASP A 403 -5.60 -22.18 30.78
N LEU A 404 -6.86 -22.00 30.39
CA LEU A 404 -7.88 -23.05 30.44
C LEU A 404 -7.55 -24.22 29.51
N ALA A 405 -7.14 -23.93 28.27
CA ALA A 405 -6.80 -24.96 27.29
C ALA A 405 -5.55 -25.76 27.72
N THR A 406 -4.59 -25.10 28.37
CA THR A 406 -3.41 -25.76 28.95
C THR A 406 -3.79 -26.68 30.10
N GLN A 407 -4.66 -26.25 31.00
CA GLN A 407 -5.18 -27.11 32.07
C GLN A 407 -5.97 -28.30 31.52
N TYR A 408 -6.80 -28.08 30.50
CA TYR A 408 -7.56 -29.14 29.84
C TYR A 408 -6.64 -30.18 29.19
N LEU A 409 -5.61 -29.74 28.47
CA LEU A 409 -4.59 -30.62 27.90
C LEU A 409 -3.90 -31.45 28.98
N GLY A 410 -3.49 -30.84 30.09
CA GLY A 410 -2.86 -31.57 31.20
C GLY A 410 -3.78 -32.63 31.83
N VAL A 411 -5.11 -32.44 31.82
CA VAL A 411 -6.06 -33.49 32.20
C VAL A 411 -6.12 -34.58 31.13
N ALA A 412 -6.26 -34.22 29.85
CA ALA A 412 -6.35 -35.16 28.74
C ALA A 412 -5.10 -36.05 28.63
N GLU A 413 -3.89 -35.48 28.79
CA GLU A 413 -2.64 -36.24 28.76
C GLU A 413 -2.57 -37.30 29.88
N ARG A 414 -3.01 -36.94 31.10
CA ARG A 414 -3.06 -37.89 32.23
C ARG A 414 -4.08 -39.00 31.98
N ILE A 415 -5.25 -38.69 31.40
CA ILE A 415 -6.24 -39.71 31.00
C ILE A 415 -5.64 -40.61 29.92
N GLY A 416 -5.01 -40.03 28.89
CA GLY A 416 -4.32 -40.77 27.83
C GLY A 416 -3.23 -41.70 28.36
N GLU A 417 -2.46 -41.27 29.35
CA GLU A 417 -1.45 -42.11 30.01
C GLU A 417 -2.08 -43.30 30.75
N GLN A 418 -3.13 -43.05 31.55
CA GLN A 418 -3.85 -44.12 32.26
C GLN A 418 -4.49 -45.11 31.27
N THR A 419 -5.11 -44.63 30.20
CA THR A 419 -5.70 -45.43 29.13
C THR A 419 -4.64 -46.28 28.43
N ARG A 420 -3.47 -45.71 28.12
CA ARG A 420 -2.35 -46.44 27.51
C ARG A 420 -1.81 -47.54 28.43
N ASN A 421 -1.70 -47.25 29.73
CA ASN A 421 -1.27 -48.24 30.73
C ASN A 421 -2.31 -49.36 30.90
N ALA A 422 -3.60 -49.05 30.92
CA ALA A 422 -4.68 -50.03 30.98
C ALA A 422 -4.74 -50.92 29.70
N ALA A 423 -4.52 -50.33 28.53
CA ALA A 423 -4.45 -51.05 27.26
C ALA A 423 -3.27 -52.05 27.22
N LYS A 424 -2.09 -51.65 27.71
CA LYS A 424 -0.92 -52.55 27.86
C LYS A 424 -1.21 -53.77 28.75
N LEU A 425 -2.05 -53.59 29.78
CA LEU A 425 -2.50 -54.65 30.68
C LEU A 425 -3.68 -55.47 30.14
N LYS A 426 -4.10 -55.25 28.88
CA LYS A 426 -5.29 -55.84 28.24
C LYS A 426 -6.59 -55.62 29.03
N ARG A 427 -6.65 -54.53 29.81
CA ARG A 427 -7.83 -54.15 30.63
C ARG A 427 -8.74 -53.14 29.93
N MET A 428 -8.33 -52.62 28.76
CA MET A 428 -9.06 -51.60 28.02
C MET A 428 -9.01 -51.90 26.51
N SER A 429 -10.05 -51.49 25.78
CA SER A 429 -10.19 -51.77 24.34
C SER A 429 -9.21 -50.92 23.52
N GLN A 430 -8.77 -51.45 22.36
CA GLN A 430 -8.00 -50.67 21.38
C GLN A 430 -8.80 -49.46 20.88
N LEU A 431 -10.12 -49.56 20.79
CA LEU A 431 -11.00 -48.43 20.45
C LEU A 431 -10.91 -47.30 21.47
N ASP A 432 -10.88 -47.62 22.76
CA ASP A 432 -10.79 -46.61 23.82
C ASP A 432 -9.44 -45.88 23.74
N LEU A 433 -8.36 -46.61 23.44
CA LEU A 433 -7.04 -46.02 23.24
C LEU A 433 -7.01 -45.09 22.02
N ILE A 434 -7.60 -45.48 20.90
CA ILE A 434 -7.68 -44.66 19.69
C ILE A 434 -8.53 -43.41 19.95
N ARG A 435 -9.70 -43.57 20.59
CA ARG A 435 -10.59 -42.46 20.96
C ARG A 435 -9.87 -41.46 21.87
N GLU A 436 -9.16 -41.95 22.88
CA GLU A 436 -8.46 -41.07 23.81
C GLU A 436 -7.24 -40.40 23.18
N SER A 437 -6.58 -41.07 22.22
CA SER A 437 -5.52 -40.46 21.42
C SER A 437 -6.07 -39.32 20.55
N LEU A 438 -7.25 -39.48 19.95
CA LEU A 438 -7.94 -38.39 19.24
C LEU A 438 -8.28 -37.24 20.19
N ASN A 439 -8.85 -37.53 21.36
CA ASN A 439 -9.20 -36.50 22.35
C ASN A 439 -7.97 -35.70 22.80
N THR A 440 -6.84 -36.39 23.02
CA THR A 440 -5.56 -35.75 23.37
C THR A 440 -5.07 -34.84 22.24
N VAL A 441 -5.10 -35.31 21.00
CA VAL A 441 -4.73 -34.50 19.82
C VAL A 441 -5.64 -33.26 19.67
N LEU A 442 -6.94 -33.40 19.91
CA LEU A 442 -7.88 -32.28 19.90
C LEU A 442 -7.60 -31.29 21.05
N ALA A 443 -7.23 -31.78 22.23
CA ALA A 443 -6.83 -30.95 23.36
C ALA A 443 -5.55 -30.16 23.06
N GLU A 444 -4.55 -30.82 22.46
CA GLU A 444 -3.31 -30.17 22.00
C GLU A 444 -3.61 -29.08 20.99
N LEU A 445 -4.43 -29.37 19.97
CA LEU A 445 -4.83 -28.37 18.98
C LEU A 445 -5.52 -27.17 19.62
N ARG A 446 -6.44 -27.38 20.56
CA ARG A 446 -7.13 -26.28 21.25
C ARG A 446 -6.15 -25.39 22.02
N ARG A 447 -5.18 -25.99 22.72
CA ARG A 447 -4.12 -25.25 23.42
C ARG A 447 -3.27 -24.46 22.43
N ASP A 448 -2.89 -25.09 21.33
CA ASP A 448 -2.08 -24.50 20.28
C ASP A 448 -2.76 -23.30 19.59
N VAL A 449 -4.04 -23.43 19.25
CA VAL A 449 -4.86 -22.34 18.72
C VAL A 449 -4.99 -21.21 19.74
N ALA A 450 -5.29 -21.54 21.01
CA ALA A 450 -5.38 -20.53 22.06
C ALA A 450 -4.04 -19.79 22.29
N TYR A 451 -2.91 -20.47 22.13
CA TYR A 451 -1.59 -19.85 22.20
C TYR A 451 -1.31 -18.93 21.01
N ALA A 452 -1.65 -19.37 19.79
CA ALA A 452 -1.56 -18.52 18.61
C ALA A 452 -2.39 -17.25 18.78
N ASP A 453 -3.61 -17.37 19.31
CA ASP A 453 -4.49 -16.24 19.62
C ASP A 453 -3.92 -15.32 20.70
N LEU A 454 -3.30 -15.88 21.75
CA LEU A 454 -2.58 -15.11 22.77
C LEU A 454 -1.42 -14.30 22.16
N GLN A 455 -0.58 -14.93 21.37
CA GLN A 455 0.54 -14.28 20.68
C GLN A 455 0.06 -13.19 19.72
N ASN A 456 -1.01 -13.45 18.96
CA ASN A 456 -1.61 -12.48 18.05
C ASN A 456 -2.24 -11.30 18.76
N SER A 457 -2.98 -11.54 19.85
CA SER A 457 -3.62 -10.48 20.63
C SER A 457 -2.58 -9.61 21.34
N TYR A 458 -1.49 -10.20 21.84
CA TYR A 458 -0.35 -9.46 22.39
C TYR A 458 0.30 -8.56 21.33
N GLY A 459 0.68 -9.11 20.17
CA GLY A 459 1.24 -8.30 19.06
C GLY A 459 0.27 -7.22 18.55
N ARG A 460 -1.05 -7.51 18.58
CA ARG A 460 -2.09 -6.56 18.19
C ARG A 460 -2.14 -5.34 19.10
N VAL A 461 -1.87 -5.49 20.40
CA VAL A 461 -1.80 -4.36 21.34
C VAL A 461 -0.73 -3.35 20.90
N PHE A 462 0.47 -3.78 20.53
CA PHE A 462 1.54 -2.88 20.10
C PHE A 462 1.22 -2.17 18.78
N VAL A 463 0.60 -2.89 17.84
CA VAL A 463 0.13 -2.27 16.60
C VAL A 463 -0.98 -1.25 16.86
N THR A 464 -1.93 -1.52 17.77
CA THR A 464 -3.04 -0.59 18.08
C THR A 464 -2.60 0.66 18.83
N ILE A 465 -1.46 0.63 19.52
CA ILE A 465 -0.82 1.83 20.07
C ILE A 465 0.12 2.53 19.07
N GLY A 466 0.32 1.96 17.89
CA GLY A 466 1.10 2.56 16.81
C GLY A 466 2.61 2.34 16.91
N MET A 467 3.07 1.34 17.65
CA MET A 467 4.49 1.03 17.77
C MET A 467 5.04 0.31 16.53
N ASP A 468 6.23 0.71 16.08
CA ASP A 468 6.90 0.09 14.94
C ASP A 468 7.83 -1.04 15.35
N LEU A 469 7.65 -2.18 14.70
CA LEU A 469 8.53 -3.33 14.87
C LEU A 469 9.84 -3.21 14.07
N LEU A 470 9.87 -2.41 13.00
CA LEU A 470 11.01 -2.37 12.09
C LEU A 470 11.89 -1.13 12.35
N PRO A 471 13.23 -1.24 12.18
CA PRO A 471 14.11 -0.08 12.13
C PRO A 471 13.80 0.77 10.91
N GLN A 472 14.12 2.08 10.93
CA GLN A 472 13.83 2.97 9.80
C GLN A 472 14.47 2.49 8.48
N ASP A 473 15.70 1.96 8.55
CA ASP A 473 16.48 1.51 7.39
C ASP A 473 16.33 0.01 7.08
N TYR A 474 15.23 -0.63 7.51
CA TYR A 474 15.01 -2.08 7.34
C TYR A 474 15.14 -2.58 5.89
N GLN A 475 14.94 -1.70 4.88
CA GLN A 475 15.05 -2.04 3.47
C GLN A 475 16.49 -2.34 3.00
N SER A 476 17.49 -1.86 3.75
CA SER A 476 18.91 -2.11 3.48
C SER A 476 19.43 -3.40 4.12
N LEU A 477 18.67 -3.98 5.05
CA LEU A 477 19.05 -5.16 5.82
C LEU A 477 18.71 -6.44 5.06
N ASN A 478 19.54 -7.46 5.24
CA ASN A 478 19.19 -8.81 4.81
C ASN A 478 18.22 -9.47 5.81
N VAL A 479 17.63 -10.60 5.41
CA VAL A 479 16.63 -11.33 6.21
C VAL A 479 17.15 -11.69 7.61
N GLU A 480 18.42 -12.09 7.73
CA GLU A 480 19.00 -12.55 8.99
C GLU A 480 19.20 -11.40 9.97
N ALA A 481 19.81 -10.29 9.52
CA ALA A 481 20.00 -9.09 10.31
C ALA A 481 18.67 -8.48 10.73
N LEU A 482 17.70 -8.40 9.81
CA LEU A 482 16.37 -7.89 10.13
C LEU A 482 15.63 -8.80 11.13
N GLY A 483 15.78 -10.12 11.01
CA GLY A 483 15.22 -11.07 11.98
C GLY A 483 15.80 -10.89 13.38
N GLN A 484 17.11 -10.63 13.51
CA GLN A 484 17.74 -10.36 14.80
C GLN A 484 17.23 -9.07 15.45
N GLU A 485 17.11 -7.98 14.67
CA GLU A 485 16.56 -6.70 15.14
C GLU A 485 15.11 -6.83 15.61
N ILE A 486 14.29 -7.57 14.86
CA ILE A 486 12.90 -7.87 15.21
C ILE A 486 12.84 -8.64 16.55
N GLY A 487 13.66 -9.66 16.73
CA GLY A 487 13.74 -10.44 17.96
C GLY A 487 14.12 -9.58 19.17
N GLN A 488 15.15 -8.75 19.02
CA GLN A 488 15.56 -7.80 20.08
C GLN A 488 14.44 -6.84 20.47
N ARG A 489 13.66 -6.34 19.51
CA ARG A 489 12.51 -5.46 19.80
C ARG A 489 11.38 -6.20 20.52
N PHE A 490 11.10 -7.46 20.17
CA PHE A 490 10.13 -8.24 20.94
C PHE A 490 10.59 -8.46 22.38
N ASP A 491 11.88 -8.77 22.58
CA ASP A 491 12.43 -8.93 23.92
C ASP A 491 12.34 -7.63 24.73
N GLN A 492 12.60 -6.48 24.10
CA GLN A 492 12.43 -5.17 24.71
C GLN A 492 10.97 -4.89 25.09
N TRP A 493 10.01 -5.18 24.21
CA TRP A 493 8.58 -5.00 24.51
C TRP A 493 8.09 -5.92 25.64
N GLN A 494 8.72 -7.08 25.79
CA GLN A 494 8.39 -8.02 26.86
C GLN A 494 8.99 -7.62 28.22
N HIS A 495 10.18 -7.02 28.25
CA HIS A 495 10.92 -6.75 29.50
C HIS A 495 10.99 -5.28 29.92
N ALA A 496 10.67 -4.35 29.02
CA ALA A 496 10.64 -2.92 29.28
C ALA A 496 9.30 -2.33 28.84
N ALA A 497 8.85 -1.25 29.50
CA ALA A 497 7.85 -0.39 28.89
C ALA A 497 8.43 0.12 27.56
N PRO A 498 7.64 0.16 26.46
CA PRO A 498 8.10 0.67 25.19
C PRO A 498 8.48 2.15 25.36
N SER A 499 9.75 2.41 25.64
CA SER A 499 10.28 3.77 25.71
C SER A 499 10.15 4.40 24.33
N GLN A 500 9.71 5.65 24.28
CA GLN A 500 9.62 6.47 23.07
C GLN A 500 10.95 6.45 22.30
N GLN A 501 11.07 5.56 21.33
CA GLN A 501 11.90 5.79 20.15
C GLN A 501 10.94 6.10 19.01
N SER A 502 10.19 7.19 19.17
CA SER A 502 9.49 7.81 18.06
C SER A 502 10.55 8.38 17.13
N ALA A 503 10.43 7.98 15.87
CA ALA A 503 10.98 8.62 14.69
C ALA A 503 11.57 10.02 14.96
N GLU A 504 12.89 10.13 14.86
CA GLU A 504 13.48 11.35 14.32
C GLU A 504 12.84 11.51 12.94
N VAL A 505 11.87 12.43 12.86
CA VAL A 505 11.21 12.82 11.62
C VAL A 505 12.33 13.18 10.67
N ALA A 506 12.40 12.45 9.54
CA ALA A 506 13.38 12.67 8.51
C ALA A 506 13.59 14.17 8.28
N ALA A 507 14.77 14.67 8.67
CA ALA A 507 15.29 15.87 8.06
C ALA A 507 15.25 15.64 6.53
N PRO A 508 14.86 16.65 5.73
CA PRO A 508 14.80 16.47 4.29
C PRO A 508 16.17 16.00 3.82
N VAL A 509 16.22 14.82 3.22
CA VAL A 509 17.40 14.31 2.54
C VAL A 509 17.78 15.39 1.51
N GLU A 510 18.91 16.04 1.74
CA GLU A 510 19.54 16.90 0.73
C GLU A 510 19.68 16.07 -0.54
N SER A 511 19.15 16.63 -1.64
CA SER A 511 19.25 16.08 -2.97
C SER A 511 20.70 15.76 -3.30
N SER A 512 21.08 14.48 -3.22
CA SER A 512 22.31 14.01 -3.84
C SER A 512 22.10 13.96 -5.35
N PRO A 513 23.07 14.43 -6.16
CA PRO A 513 22.91 14.51 -7.60
C PRO A 513 22.90 13.10 -8.20
N VAL A 514 21.97 12.87 -9.12
CA VAL A 514 21.97 11.69 -9.99
C VAL A 514 23.26 11.70 -10.79
N VAL A 515 24.15 10.74 -10.51
CA VAL A 515 25.28 10.42 -11.37
C VAL A 515 24.72 9.88 -12.68
N ALA A 516 24.81 10.67 -13.74
CA ALA A 516 24.58 10.22 -15.10
C ALA A 516 25.61 9.12 -15.42
N SER A 517 25.14 7.89 -15.63
CA SER A 517 25.96 6.84 -16.21
C SER A 517 26.15 7.16 -17.69
N ASP A 518 27.33 7.66 -18.02
CA ASP A 518 27.84 7.75 -19.38
C ASP A 518 27.88 6.33 -19.97
N LYS A 519 27.07 6.07 -21.00
CA LYS A 519 27.20 4.88 -21.85
C LYS A 519 27.51 5.36 -23.26
N THR A 520 28.80 5.52 -23.52
CA THR A 520 29.37 5.39 -24.86
C THR A 520 29.35 3.93 -25.27
N SER A 521 28.60 3.60 -26.33
CA SER A 521 28.95 2.60 -27.36
C SER A 521 28.12 2.88 -28.60
#